data_AF-A0A7V2N4I7-F1
#
_entry.id   AF-A0A7V2N4I7-F1
#
_cell.length_a   1.000
_cell.length_b   1.000
_cell.length_c   1.000
_cell.angle_alpha   90.00
_cell.angle_beta   90.00
_cell.angle_gamma   90.00
#
_symmetry.space_group_name_H-M   'P 1'
#
loop_
_entity.id
_entity.type
_entity.pdbx_description
1 polymer ?
#
loop_
_entity_poly.entity_id
_entity_poly.type
_entity_poly.pdbx_seq_one_letter_code
_entity_poly.pdbx_strand_id
1 'polypeptide(L)'
;MAASYQNKRLAELFDGLRFASRTQKEKHRRATRVLQGLVRRDQEYPFDFVYFRITGYRPHQDSSGLVVVGDELLHDLRVFEARLEHELAASVEHAPEPIYTAEEVTRRFGISRRTLQRWRRLGLEGRLYTFDGRRRRVGFAASAVEAFLEQHGGVVERARGFSKLSEAERQQVVDLARQVIRETHASPSAVMAEVARRTGRARETIRTIVRQHDRRRPDEPVFGTHRRPLSAKDEAQIYRLYGQKVRIGELAARFGRSRSTIYRIINRQRARDLLGRKITYIDSDEFLVDDARERILEPPAPVRTGAGEGWLRRDEEVVLFRRYNYLKYLACIERTRINAARPSSRRLRLVEQYLAEAERVQRGLIEANLRLVVSIAGKHLQTGATVADLVSEGN
;
A
#
# COMPACT_ATOMS: atom_id res chain seq x y z
N MET A 1 29.69 6.36 21.33
CA MET A 1 29.94 7.59 22.12
C MET A 1 29.20 7.43 23.43
N ALA A 2 29.90 7.46 24.57
CA ALA A 2 29.22 7.47 25.86
C ALA A 2 28.46 8.80 25.94
N ALA A 3 27.13 8.73 26.02
CA ALA A 3 26.31 9.93 26.16
C ALA A 3 26.74 10.65 27.44
N SER A 4 27.03 11.96 27.34
CA SER A 4 27.34 12.80 28.50
C SER A 4 26.05 13.21 29.20
N TYR A 5 26.15 13.43 30.50
CA TYR A 5 25.11 14.11 31.26
C TYR A 5 25.01 15.59 30.80
N GLN A 6 23.80 16.11 30.76
CA GLN A 6 23.49 17.50 30.40
C GLN A 6 23.49 18.39 31.65
N ASN A 7 22.94 17.91 32.76
CA ASN A 7 22.89 18.66 34.00
C ASN A 7 24.09 18.32 34.90
N LYS A 8 24.89 19.34 35.23
CA LYS A 8 26.12 19.19 36.04
C LYS A 8 25.85 18.60 37.43
N ARG A 9 24.73 18.95 38.07
CA ARG A 9 24.38 18.45 39.41
C ARG A 9 23.93 17.00 39.39
N LEU A 10 23.20 16.60 38.35
CA LEU A 10 22.89 15.19 38.12
C LEU A 10 24.15 14.38 37.84
N ALA A 11 25.10 14.93 37.09
CA ALA A 11 26.40 14.30 36.87
C ALA A 11 27.13 14.05 38.19
N GLU A 12 27.23 15.07 39.06
CA GLU A 12 27.83 14.96 40.40
C GLU A 12 27.15 13.87 41.24
N LEU A 13 25.81 13.85 41.27
CA LEU A 13 25.03 12.82 41.95
C LEU A 13 25.36 11.42 41.41
N PHE A 14 25.29 11.23 40.10
CA PHE A 14 25.47 9.91 39.49
C PHE A 14 26.91 9.39 39.61
N ASP A 15 27.90 10.27 39.55
CA ASP A 15 29.28 9.89 39.79
C ASP A 15 29.53 9.52 41.26
N GLY A 16 28.86 10.18 42.22
CA GLY A 16 28.87 9.77 43.62
C GLY A 16 28.28 8.36 43.85
N LEU A 17 27.27 7.96 43.07
CA LEU A 17 26.64 6.64 43.15
C LEU A 17 27.43 5.52 42.45
N ARG A 18 28.52 5.85 41.74
CA ARG A 18 29.36 4.87 41.01
C ARG A 18 29.95 3.79 41.91
N PHE A 19 30.28 4.12 43.15
CA PHE A 19 30.94 3.21 44.09
C PHE A 19 29.97 2.41 44.97
N ALA A 20 28.65 2.58 44.74
CA ALA A 20 27.63 1.83 45.48
C ALA A 20 27.78 0.30 45.27
N SER A 21 27.36 -0.48 46.27
CA SER A 21 27.34 -1.94 46.15
C SER A 21 26.43 -2.41 45.02
N ARG A 22 26.61 -3.64 44.52
CA ARG A 22 25.78 -4.22 43.44
C ARG A 22 24.28 -4.15 43.80
N THR A 23 23.92 -4.47 45.04
CA THR A 23 22.54 -4.39 45.56
C THR A 23 22.00 -2.96 45.56
N GLN A 24 22.81 -1.98 45.93
CA GLN A 24 22.41 -0.56 45.88
C GLN A 24 22.24 -0.08 44.43
N LYS A 25 23.12 -0.48 43.51
CA LYS A 25 22.99 -0.18 42.08
C LYS A 25 21.71 -0.74 41.47
N GLU A 26 21.29 -1.94 41.87
CA GLU A 26 19.99 -2.48 41.46
C GLU A 26 18.80 -1.68 42.00
N LYS A 27 18.87 -1.24 43.26
CA LYS A 27 17.86 -0.33 43.85
C LYS A 27 17.80 0.99 43.09
N HIS A 28 18.94 1.62 42.80
CA HIS A 28 18.99 2.86 42.02
C HIS A 28 18.47 2.67 40.60
N ARG A 29 18.75 1.54 39.94
CA ARG A 29 18.21 1.24 38.60
C ARG A 29 16.68 1.15 38.63
N ARG A 30 16.11 0.44 39.62
CA ARG A 30 14.65 0.36 39.79
C ARG A 30 14.04 1.73 40.05
N ALA A 31 14.62 2.50 40.97
CA ALA A 31 14.19 3.86 41.30
C ALA A 31 14.24 4.79 40.08
N THR A 32 15.31 4.71 39.28
CA THR A 32 15.49 5.47 38.04
C THR A 32 14.37 5.18 37.04
N ARG A 33 14.02 3.90 36.81
CA ARG A 33 12.91 3.52 35.92
C ARG A 33 11.56 4.06 36.38
N VAL A 34 11.30 4.00 37.70
CA VAL A 34 10.06 4.56 38.27
C VAL A 34 10.02 6.08 38.04
N LEU A 35 11.12 6.78 38.29
CA LEU A 35 11.19 8.22 38.09
C LEU A 35 11.02 8.61 36.62
N GLN A 36 11.64 7.89 35.68
CA GLN A 36 11.47 8.13 34.24
C GLN A 36 9.99 8.04 33.79
N GLY A 37 9.18 7.17 34.43
CA GLY A 37 7.75 7.05 34.15
C GLY A 37 6.89 8.19 34.70
N LEU A 38 7.41 8.97 35.66
CA LEU A 38 6.70 10.06 36.32
C LEU A 38 7.04 11.45 35.75
N VAL A 39 8.23 11.61 35.20
CA VAL A 39 8.76 12.90 34.71
C VAL A 39 8.10 13.30 33.38
N ARG A 40 7.62 14.54 33.31
CA ARG A 40 7.12 15.19 32.09
C ARG A 40 8.18 16.15 31.54
N ARG A 41 8.32 16.20 30.21
CA ARG A 41 9.40 16.94 29.53
C ARG A 41 9.32 18.45 29.72
N ASP A 42 8.10 18.97 29.81
CA ASP A 42 7.73 20.38 29.87
C ASP A 42 7.60 20.91 31.30
N GLN A 43 8.07 20.16 32.31
CA GLN A 43 8.00 20.54 33.71
C GLN A 43 9.38 20.66 34.34
N GLU A 44 9.49 21.48 35.38
CA GLU A 44 10.67 21.61 36.20
C GLU A 44 10.51 20.84 37.51
N TYR A 45 11.58 20.17 37.92
CA TYR A 45 11.61 19.35 39.13
C TYR A 45 12.67 19.87 40.09
N PRO A 46 12.34 20.10 41.37
CA PRO A 46 13.34 20.42 42.37
C PRO A 46 14.40 19.32 42.44
N PHE A 47 15.67 19.71 42.52
CA PHE A 47 16.79 18.78 42.59
C PHE A 47 16.65 17.79 43.76
N ASP A 48 16.19 18.27 44.92
CA ASP A 48 15.95 17.47 46.13
C ASP A 48 14.94 16.34 45.88
N PHE A 49 13.91 16.62 45.08
CA PHE A 49 12.92 15.62 44.72
C PHE A 49 13.56 14.51 43.88
N VAL A 50 14.36 14.88 42.87
CA VAL A 50 15.08 13.92 42.03
C VAL A 50 16.07 13.10 42.85
N TYR A 51 16.87 13.77 43.68
CA TYR A 51 17.87 13.15 44.56
C TYR A 51 17.21 12.12 45.49
N PHE A 52 16.12 12.51 46.16
CA PHE A 52 15.38 11.62 47.06
C PHE A 52 14.74 10.45 46.31
N ARG A 53 14.17 10.68 45.13
CA ARG A 53 13.55 9.61 44.33
C ARG A 53 14.55 8.56 43.88
N ILE A 54 15.81 8.92 43.64
CA ILE A 54 16.85 7.98 43.17
C ILE A 54 17.58 7.31 44.34
N THR A 55 17.91 8.06 45.39
CA THR A 55 18.77 7.59 46.48
C THR A 55 18.01 7.15 47.73
N GLY A 56 16.81 7.69 47.96
CA GLY A 56 16.05 7.54 49.21
C GLY A 56 16.49 8.48 50.34
N TYR A 57 17.51 9.33 50.11
CA TYR A 57 18.03 10.28 51.10
C TYR A 57 17.79 11.71 50.63
N ARG A 58 17.93 12.69 51.53
CA ARG A 58 17.95 14.12 51.15
C ARG A 58 19.40 14.61 51.04
N PRO A 59 19.69 15.52 50.10
CA PRO A 59 21.02 16.12 50.00
C PRO A 59 21.39 16.83 51.30
N HIS A 60 22.67 16.76 51.68
CA HIS A 60 23.17 17.37 52.94
C HIS A 60 23.49 18.86 52.80
N GLN A 61 23.52 19.37 51.56
CA GLN A 61 23.74 20.79 51.25
C GLN A 61 22.42 21.47 50.92
N ASP A 62 22.34 22.76 51.22
CA ASP A 62 21.17 23.57 50.87
C ASP A 62 21.03 23.63 49.34
N SER A 63 20.03 22.91 48.84
CA SER A 63 19.71 22.76 47.42
C SER A 63 18.34 23.37 47.10
N SER A 64 17.83 24.15 48.06
CA SER A 64 16.62 24.95 47.93
C SER A 64 16.74 25.90 46.72
N GLY A 65 15.74 25.85 45.84
CA GLY A 65 15.69 26.64 44.61
C GLY A 65 16.40 26.04 43.38
N LEU A 66 17.13 24.93 43.52
CA LEU A 66 17.70 24.25 42.36
C LEU A 66 16.64 23.43 41.63
N VAL A 67 16.43 23.74 40.36
CA VAL A 67 15.47 23.05 39.48
C VAL A 67 16.19 22.35 38.33
N VAL A 68 15.60 21.24 37.89
CA VAL A 68 16.04 20.47 36.73
C VAL A 68 14.90 20.41 35.73
N VAL A 69 15.17 20.82 34.49
CA VAL A 69 14.21 20.75 33.39
C VAL A 69 13.95 19.28 33.04
N GLY A 70 12.67 18.93 32.86
CA GLY A 70 12.24 17.55 32.66
C GLY A 70 12.86 16.86 31.45
N ASP A 71 13.12 17.58 30.36
CA ASP A 71 13.79 17.02 29.18
C ASP A 71 15.26 16.65 29.46
N GLU A 72 16.01 17.53 30.15
CA GLU A 72 17.38 17.25 30.62
C GLU A 72 17.41 16.08 31.60
N LEU A 73 16.46 16.08 32.56
CA LEU A 73 16.32 15.01 33.55
C LEU A 73 16.09 13.66 32.85
N LEU A 74 15.18 13.60 31.89
CA LEU A 74 14.90 12.36 31.15
C LEU A 74 16.09 11.89 30.32
N HIS A 75 16.86 12.81 29.73
CA HIS A 75 18.10 12.45 29.05
C HIS A 75 19.10 11.84 30.03
N ASP A 76 19.38 12.52 31.14
CA ASP A 76 20.37 12.10 32.12
C ASP A 76 19.98 10.80 32.84
N LEU A 77 18.70 10.59 33.14
CA LEU A 77 18.20 9.32 33.69
C LEU A 77 18.40 8.15 32.72
N ARG A 78 18.25 8.37 31.40
CA ARG A 78 18.52 7.33 30.39
C ARG A 78 20.00 7.00 30.32
N VAL A 79 20.86 8.01 30.38
CA VAL A 79 22.33 7.82 30.42
C VAL A 79 22.73 7.04 31.67
N PHE A 80 22.20 7.43 32.83
CA PHE A 80 22.49 6.77 34.10
C PHE A 80 21.99 5.32 34.13
N GLU A 81 20.77 5.05 33.66
CA GLU A 81 20.24 3.70 33.57
C GLU A 81 21.10 2.80 32.67
N ALA A 82 21.49 3.29 31.49
CA ALA A 82 22.35 2.53 30.58
C ALA A 82 23.72 2.22 31.21
N ARG A 83 24.28 3.16 31.97
CA ARG A 83 25.53 2.96 32.73
C ARG A 83 25.37 1.94 33.84
N LEU A 84 24.28 2.00 34.62
CA LEU A 84 23.97 0.99 35.64
C LEU A 84 23.75 -0.39 35.03
N GLU A 85 23.05 -0.50 33.90
CA GLU A 85 22.90 -1.77 33.17
C GLU A 85 24.26 -2.32 32.71
N HIS A 86 25.16 -1.45 32.26
CA HIS A 86 26.50 -1.82 31.88
C HIS A 86 27.31 -2.33 33.09
N GLU A 87 27.26 -1.66 34.24
CA GLU A 87 27.98 -2.08 35.46
C GLU A 87 27.38 -3.33 36.12
N LEU A 88 26.07 -3.53 35.98
CA LEU A 88 25.36 -4.70 36.50
C LEU A 88 25.42 -5.92 35.57
N ALA A 89 25.98 -5.79 34.36
CA ALA A 89 26.10 -6.91 33.42
C ALA A 89 26.85 -8.09 34.07
N ALA A 90 26.16 -9.21 34.24
CA ALA A 90 26.75 -10.41 34.82
C ALA A 90 27.71 -11.07 33.81
N SER A 91 28.77 -11.71 34.32
CA SER A 91 29.55 -12.64 33.51
C SER A 91 28.71 -13.88 33.24
N VAL A 92 28.71 -14.38 32.00
CA VAL A 92 28.02 -15.63 31.65
C VAL A 92 28.62 -16.81 32.41
N GLU A 93 29.91 -16.77 32.74
CA GLU A 93 30.61 -17.83 33.51
C GLU A 93 30.08 -17.98 34.94
N HIS A 94 29.52 -16.92 35.52
CA HIS A 94 28.95 -16.91 36.87
C HIS A 94 27.42 -16.92 36.84
N ALA A 95 26.81 -17.13 35.67
CA ALA A 95 25.37 -17.24 35.58
C ALA A 95 24.91 -18.59 36.17
N PRO A 96 23.84 -18.62 36.98
CA PRO A 96 23.32 -19.87 37.57
C PRO A 96 22.70 -20.80 36.52
N GLU A 97 22.54 -20.34 35.28
CA GLU A 97 21.90 -21.06 34.19
C GLU A 97 22.56 -20.69 32.85
N PRO A 98 22.40 -21.53 31.80
CA PRO A 98 22.91 -21.24 30.47
C PRO A 98 22.30 -19.95 29.90
N ILE A 99 23.17 -19.06 29.41
CA ILE A 99 22.78 -17.82 28.73
C ILE A 99 23.06 -17.94 27.24
N TYR A 100 22.02 -17.87 26.42
CA TYR A 100 22.14 -17.92 24.97
C TYR A 100 22.29 -16.53 24.36
N THR A 101 23.20 -16.38 23.42
CA THR A 101 23.24 -15.24 22.50
C THR A 101 22.03 -15.26 21.56
N ALA A 102 21.73 -14.12 20.94
CA ALA A 102 20.71 -14.04 19.89
C ALA A 102 20.95 -15.05 18.74
N GLU A 103 22.21 -15.32 18.40
CA GLU A 103 22.57 -16.28 17.35
C GLU A 103 22.26 -17.72 17.78
N GLU A 104 22.60 -18.09 19.01
CA GLU A 104 22.32 -19.41 19.57
C GLU A 104 20.82 -19.66 19.71
N VAL A 105 20.04 -18.67 20.17
CA VAL A 105 18.57 -18.79 20.20
C VAL A 105 18.03 -19.00 18.78
N THR A 106 18.49 -18.23 17.79
CA THR A 106 18.02 -18.41 16.41
C THR A 106 18.36 -19.78 15.84
N ARG A 107 19.54 -20.32 16.16
CA ARG A 107 20.00 -21.63 15.69
C ARG A 107 19.24 -22.76 16.39
N ARG A 108 19.16 -22.72 17.72
CA ARG A 108 18.54 -23.74 18.56
C ARG A 108 17.05 -23.92 18.28
N PHE A 109 16.35 -22.81 18.04
CA PHE A 109 14.91 -22.83 17.79
C PHE A 109 14.54 -22.72 16.29
N GLY A 110 15.52 -22.68 15.39
CA GLY A 110 15.28 -22.62 13.95
C GLY A 110 14.56 -21.35 13.47
N ILE A 111 14.65 -20.25 14.22
CA ILE A 111 13.93 -18.99 13.95
C ILE A 111 14.84 -17.93 13.32
N SER A 112 14.23 -16.95 12.64
CA SER A 112 14.98 -15.79 12.12
C SER A 112 15.28 -14.76 13.22
N ARG A 113 16.31 -13.90 13.03
CA ARG A 113 16.57 -12.74 13.92
C ARG A 113 15.35 -11.81 14.04
N ARG A 114 14.55 -11.69 12.97
CA ARG A 114 13.31 -10.89 12.97
C ARG A 114 12.23 -11.50 13.86
N THR A 115 12.15 -12.83 13.89
CA THR A 115 11.26 -13.58 14.79
C THR A 115 11.68 -13.39 16.23
N LEU A 116 12.98 -13.51 16.52
CA LEU A 116 13.52 -13.26 17.86
C LEU A 116 13.25 -11.81 18.33
N GLN A 117 13.41 -10.83 17.44
CA GLN A 117 13.06 -9.44 17.75
C GLN A 117 11.56 -9.28 18.06
N ARG A 118 10.69 -10.04 17.37
CA ARG A 118 9.25 -10.07 17.65
C ARG A 118 8.95 -10.69 19.01
N TRP A 119 9.65 -11.77 19.39
CA TRP A 119 9.52 -12.40 20.70
C TRP A 119 9.90 -11.43 21.82
N ARG A 120 10.97 -10.64 21.63
CA ARG A 120 11.33 -9.58 22.59
C ARG A 120 10.23 -8.54 22.79
N ARG A 121 9.52 -8.16 21.71
CA ARG A 121 8.37 -7.24 21.80
C ARG A 121 7.15 -7.87 22.50
N LEU A 122 7.08 -9.20 22.50
CA LEU A 122 6.01 -9.97 23.15
C LEU A 122 6.35 -10.35 24.60
N GLY A 123 7.51 -9.95 25.12
CA GLY A 123 7.88 -10.16 26.53
C GLY A 123 9.08 -11.10 26.76
N LEU A 124 9.76 -11.58 25.72
CA LEU A 124 11.02 -12.32 25.93
C LEU A 124 12.10 -11.37 26.49
N GLU A 125 12.46 -11.57 27.77
CA GLU A 125 13.48 -10.80 28.45
C GLU A 125 14.89 -11.13 27.93
N GLY A 126 15.58 -10.11 27.40
CA GLY A 126 17.01 -10.18 27.10
C GLY A 126 17.77 -9.21 27.99
N ARG A 127 18.87 -9.66 28.60
CA ARG A 127 19.71 -8.85 29.50
C ARG A 127 21.13 -8.73 28.93
N LEU A 128 21.87 -7.72 29.34
CA LEU A 128 23.27 -7.57 28.93
C LEU A 128 24.13 -8.53 29.76
N TYR A 129 24.90 -9.38 29.08
CA TYR A 129 25.87 -10.27 29.70
C TYR A 129 27.25 -10.08 29.07
N THR A 130 28.30 -10.37 29.84
CA THR A 130 29.68 -10.40 29.34
C THR A 130 30.01 -11.81 28.89
N PHE A 131 30.23 -11.99 27.59
CA PHE A 131 30.70 -13.23 26.98
C PHE A 131 32.22 -13.17 26.81
N ASP A 132 32.90 -14.29 27.06
CA ASP A 132 34.35 -14.48 26.91
C ASP A 132 35.20 -13.40 27.61
N GLY A 133 34.72 -12.92 28.77
CA GLY A 133 35.37 -11.89 29.59
C GLY A 133 35.55 -10.50 28.95
N ARG A 134 35.23 -10.31 27.66
CA ARG A 134 35.61 -9.10 26.91
C ARG A 134 34.47 -8.46 26.12
N ARG A 135 33.49 -9.24 25.64
CA ARG A 135 32.43 -8.72 24.74
C ARG A 135 31.06 -8.82 25.37
N ARG A 136 30.46 -7.66 25.62
CA ARG A 136 29.10 -7.56 26.19
C ARG A 136 28.07 -7.68 25.08
N ARG A 137 27.13 -8.61 25.24
CA ARG A 137 26.06 -8.87 24.28
C ARG A 137 24.74 -9.10 25.00
N VAL A 138 23.63 -8.89 24.30
CA VAL A 138 22.31 -9.29 24.82
C VAL A 138 22.26 -10.82 24.84
N GLY A 139 22.06 -11.36 26.03
CA GLY A 139 21.86 -12.78 26.29
C GLY A 139 20.47 -13.07 26.81
N PHE A 140 20.02 -14.30 26.60
CA PHE A 140 18.71 -14.82 26.98
C PHE A 140 18.94 -16.03 27.87
N ALA A 141 18.49 -15.94 29.12
CA ALA A 141 18.51 -17.06 30.06
C ALA A 141 17.68 -18.23 29.51
N ALA A 142 18.14 -19.46 29.71
CA ALA A 142 17.42 -20.65 29.28
C ALA A 142 16.00 -20.69 29.86
N SER A 143 15.86 -20.43 31.17
CA SER A 143 14.56 -20.37 31.85
C SER A 143 13.63 -19.30 31.26
N ALA A 144 14.16 -18.12 30.92
CA ALA A 144 13.38 -17.04 30.33
C ALA A 144 12.87 -17.39 28.92
N VAL A 145 13.68 -18.12 28.14
CA VAL A 145 13.25 -18.62 26.82
C VAL A 145 12.19 -19.70 27.01
N GLU A 146 12.40 -20.67 27.90
CA GLU A 146 11.45 -21.76 28.16
C GLU A 146 10.10 -21.25 28.68
N ALA A 147 10.10 -20.38 29.69
CA ALA A 147 8.89 -19.75 30.20
C ALA A 147 8.15 -18.95 29.12
N PHE A 148 8.87 -18.23 28.25
CA PHE A 148 8.26 -17.55 27.11
C PHE A 148 7.60 -18.53 26.14
N LEU A 149 8.25 -19.67 25.87
CA LEU A 149 7.73 -20.71 24.99
C LEU A 149 6.49 -21.39 25.58
N GLU A 150 6.46 -21.67 26.87
CA GLU A 150 5.30 -22.24 27.57
C GLU A 150 4.12 -21.27 27.53
N GLN A 151 4.36 -20.01 27.87
CA GLN A 151 3.33 -18.96 27.86
C GLN A 151 2.81 -18.66 26.44
N HIS A 152 3.64 -18.85 25.41
CA HIS A 152 3.33 -18.52 24.02
C HIS A 152 3.39 -19.73 23.07
N GLY A 153 3.07 -20.94 23.53
CA GLY A 153 3.29 -22.21 22.81
C GLY A 153 2.82 -22.24 21.34
N GLY A 154 1.71 -21.55 21.03
CA GLY A 154 1.21 -21.42 19.65
C GLY A 154 2.05 -20.54 18.71
N VAL A 155 2.99 -19.74 19.22
CA VAL A 155 3.88 -18.87 18.43
C VAL A 155 5.01 -19.67 17.79
N VAL A 156 5.44 -20.77 18.40
CA VAL A 156 6.54 -21.62 17.92
C VAL A 156 6.07 -22.63 16.89
N GLU A 157 4.90 -23.24 17.08
CA GLU A 157 4.23 -24.06 16.04
C GLU A 157 4.02 -23.24 14.75
N ARG A 158 3.52 -22.01 14.88
CA ARG A 158 3.38 -21.08 13.75
C ARG A 158 4.70 -20.62 13.16
N ALA A 159 5.80 -20.59 13.92
CA ALA A 159 7.14 -20.23 13.44
C ALA A 159 7.91 -21.43 12.83
N ARG A 160 7.71 -22.65 13.34
CA ARG A 160 8.25 -23.91 12.82
C ARG A 160 7.64 -24.28 11.47
N GLY A 161 6.39 -23.89 11.21
CA GLY A 161 5.80 -23.92 9.87
C GLY A 161 6.57 -23.10 8.82
N PHE A 162 7.45 -22.18 9.26
CA PHE A 162 8.41 -21.42 8.45
C PHE A 162 9.85 -21.95 8.55
N SER A 163 10.06 -23.26 8.81
CA SER A 163 11.37 -23.89 8.67
C SER A 163 11.98 -23.50 7.31
N LYS A 164 13.28 -23.12 7.31
CA LYS A 164 14.02 -22.81 6.09
C LYS A 164 13.92 -24.01 5.15
N LEU A 165 13.17 -23.86 4.06
CA LEU A 165 13.14 -24.84 2.97
C LEU A 165 14.57 -25.23 2.59
N SER A 166 14.85 -26.52 2.70
CA SER A 166 16.09 -27.13 2.20
C SER A 166 16.16 -26.97 0.68
N GLU A 167 17.37 -27.01 0.11
CA GLU A 167 17.52 -26.92 -1.34
C GLU A 167 16.87 -28.13 -2.04
N ALA A 168 16.85 -29.30 -1.39
CA ALA A 168 16.15 -30.50 -1.85
C ALA A 168 14.64 -30.29 -1.96
N GLU A 169 13.99 -29.73 -0.93
CA GLU A 169 12.56 -29.42 -0.99
C GLU A 169 12.23 -28.36 -2.04
N ARG A 170 13.14 -27.39 -2.27
CA ARG A 170 12.96 -26.39 -3.34
C ARG A 170 13.00 -27.04 -4.71
N GLN A 171 13.93 -27.98 -4.92
CA GLN A 171 14.04 -28.71 -6.17
C GLN A 171 12.80 -29.59 -6.40
N GLN A 172 12.33 -30.29 -5.36
CA GLN A 172 11.10 -31.08 -5.42
C GLN A 172 9.87 -30.25 -5.83
N VAL A 173 9.74 -29.02 -5.30
CA VAL A 173 8.68 -28.08 -5.70
C VAL A 173 8.78 -27.70 -7.18
N VAL A 174 9.99 -27.47 -7.69
CA VAL A 174 10.23 -27.11 -9.09
C VAL A 174 9.90 -28.28 -10.02
N ASP A 175 10.35 -29.49 -9.69
CA ASP A 175 10.13 -30.69 -10.50
C ASP A 175 8.64 -31.05 -10.54
N LEU A 176 7.95 -30.96 -9.40
CA LEU A 176 6.52 -31.18 -9.33
C LEU A 176 5.75 -30.12 -10.13
N ALA A 177 6.18 -28.85 -10.10
CA ALA A 177 5.58 -27.80 -10.92
C ALA A 177 5.73 -28.10 -12.42
N ARG A 178 6.92 -28.55 -12.85
CA ARG A 178 7.16 -28.97 -14.25
C ARG A 178 6.30 -30.17 -14.64
N GLN A 179 6.15 -31.15 -13.75
CA GLN A 179 5.29 -32.30 -13.97
C GLN A 179 3.82 -31.90 -14.14
N VAL A 180 3.27 -31.09 -13.23
CA VAL A 180 1.88 -30.63 -13.31
C VAL A 180 1.62 -29.84 -14.60
N ILE A 181 2.60 -29.05 -15.06
CA ILE A 181 2.50 -28.33 -16.36
C ILE A 181 2.39 -29.31 -17.52
N ARG A 182 3.20 -30.38 -17.54
CA ARG A 182 3.14 -31.42 -18.58
C ARG A 182 1.82 -32.17 -18.57
N GLU A 183 1.27 -32.46 -17.38
CA GLU A 183 0.04 -33.24 -17.23
C GLU A 183 -1.24 -32.45 -17.57
N THR A 184 -1.29 -31.15 -17.27
CA THR A 184 -2.56 -30.39 -17.27
C THR A 184 -2.59 -29.20 -18.22
N HIS A 185 -1.44 -28.76 -18.77
CA HIS A 185 -1.32 -27.50 -19.52
C HIS A 185 -1.99 -26.29 -18.83
N ALA A 186 -2.11 -26.34 -17.49
CA ALA A 186 -2.90 -25.39 -16.74
C ALA A 186 -2.17 -24.06 -16.53
N SER A 187 -2.94 -23.00 -16.26
CA SER A 187 -2.37 -21.68 -15.96
C SER A 187 -1.38 -21.71 -14.78
N PRO A 188 -0.39 -20.80 -14.70
CA PRO A 188 0.58 -20.77 -13.58
C PRO A 188 -0.08 -20.70 -12.20
N SER A 189 -1.20 -20.00 -12.14
CA SER A 189 -2.03 -19.89 -10.94
C SER A 189 -2.56 -21.26 -10.49
N ALA A 190 -3.09 -22.05 -11.42
CA ALA A 190 -3.62 -23.39 -11.16
C ALA A 190 -2.50 -24.37 -10.79
N VAL A 191 -1.39 -24.34 -11.52
CA VAL A 191 -0.19 -25.15 -11.21
C VAL A 191 0.29 -24.89 -9.79
N MET A 192 0.43 -23.61 -9.39
CA MET A 192 0.85 -23.26 -8.03
C MET A 192 -0.14 -23.73 -6.95
N ALA A 193 -1.43 -23.76 -7.24
CA ALA A 193 -2.45 -24.22 -6.30
C ALA A 193 -2.37 -25.75 -6.13
N GLU A 194 -2.17 -26.48 -7.23
CA GLU A 194 -2.04 -27.94 -7.20
C GLU A 194 -0.74 -28.38 -6.52
N VAL A 195 0.38 -27.70 -6.79
CA VAL A 195 1.65 -27.95 -6.10
C VAL A 195 1.52 -27.65 -4.60
N ALA A 196 0.83 -26.58 -4.21
CA ALA A 196 0.57 -26.27 -2.81
C ALA A 196 -0.24 -27.38 -2.11
N ARG A 197 -1.28 -27.91 -2.78
CA ARG A 197 -2.10 -29.01 -2.28
C ARG A 197 -1.26 -30.29 -2.07
N ARG A 198 -0.41 -30.65 -3.03
CA ARG A 198 0.43 -31.86 -2.98
C ARG A 198 1.58 -31.76 -1.97
N THR A 199 2.12 -30.57 -1.74
CA THR A 199 3.26 -30.35 -0.83
C THR A 199 2.86 -29.94 0.59
N GLY A 200 1.57 -29.67 0.82
CA GLY A 200 1.08 -29.12 2.09
C GLY A 200 1.62 -27.73 2.42
N ARG A 201 2.23 -27.03 1.46
CA ARG A 201 2.86 -25.71 1.67
C ARG A 201 1.93 -24.59 1.22
N ALA A 202 2.10 -23.42 1.83
CA ALA A 202 1.36 -22.23 1.42
C ALA A 202 1.67 -21.86 -0.04
N ARG A 203 0.63 -21.49 -0.79
CA ARG A 203 0.73 -21.12 -2.22
C ARG A 203 1.73 -19.99 -2.49
N GLU A 204 1.85 -19.03 -1.57
CA GLU A 204 2.80 -17.91 -1.68
C GLU A 204 4.26 -18.38 -1.54
N THR A 205 4.50 -19.44 -0.77
CA THR A 205 5.81 -20.09 -0.63
C THR A 205 6.21 -20.77 -1.93
N ILE A 206 5.32 -21.58 -2.51
CA ILE A 206 5.52 -22.21 -3.82
C ILE A 206 5.81 -21.15 -4.89
N ARG A 207 5.00 -20.09 -4.92
CA ARG A 207 5.20 -18.97 -5.85
C ARG A 207 6.57 -18.33 -5.70
N THR A 208 7.04 -18.15 -4.47
CA THR A 208 8.35 -17.55 -4.19
C THR A 208 9.49 -18.46 -4.64
N ILE A 209 9.41 -19.76 -4.38
CA ILE A 209 10.40 -20.77 -4.82
C ILE A 209 10.52 -20.77 -6.33
N VAL A 210 9.41 -20.94 -7.05
CA VAL A 210 9.42 -20.97 -8.52
C VAL A 210 9.87 -19.62 -9.09
N ARG A 211 9.51 -18.50 -8.45
CA ARG A 211 10.00 -17.18 -8.86
C ARG A 211 11.51 -17.05 -8.74
N GLN A 212 12.08 -17.54 -7.65
CA GLN A 212 13.51 -17.49 -7.40
C GLN A 212 14.28 -18.43 -8.32
N HIS A 213 13.75 -19.63 -8.59
CA HIS A 213 14.31 -20.58 -9.55
C HIS A 213 14.37 -19.97 -10.96
N ASP A 214 13.24 -19.49 -11.49
CA ASP A 214 13.18 -18.88 -12.84
C ASP A 214 14.07 -17.64 -12.99
N ARG A 215 14.42 -16.96 -11.89
CA ARG A 215 15.37 -15.83 -11.91
C ARG A 215 16.83 -16.29 -11.95
N ARG A 216 17.13 -17.40 -11.30
CA ARG A 216 18.49 -17.97 -11.24
C ARG A 216 18.83 -18.79 -12.48
N ARG A 217 17.83 -19.38 -13.13
CA ARG A 217 17.96 -20.16 -14.36
C ARG A 217 17.02 -19.63 -15.44
N PRO A 218 17.37 -18.50 -16.09
CA PRO A 218 16.55 -17.92 -17.15
C PRO A 218 16.42 -18.80 -18.40
N ASP A 219 17.39 -19.69 -18.63
CA ASP A 219 17.44 -20.58 -19.80
C ASP A 219 16.52 -21.80 -19.67
N GLU A 220 16.14 -22.16 -18.45
CA GLU A 220 15.27 -23.31 -18.16
C GLU A 220 14.12 -22.97 -17.17
N PRO A 221 13.28 -21.96 -17.49
CA PRO A 221 12.23 -21.50 -16.61
C PRO A 221 11.12 -22.55 -16.48
N VAL A 222 10.53 -22.68 -15.28
CA VAL A 222 9.38 -23.56 -15.03
C VAL A 222 8.19 -23.13 -15.87
N PHE A 223 7.98 -21.82 -16.04
CA PHE A 223 6.90 -21.26 -16.87
C PHE A 223 7.48 -20.59 -18.13
N GLY A 224 7.81 -21.38 -19.14
CA GLY A 224 8.55 -20.99 -20.37
C GLY A 224 7.89 -20.00 -21.33
N THR A 225 6.62 -19.62 -21.14
CA THR A 225 5.91 -18.67 -22.03
C THR A 225 5.26 -17.52 -21.28
N HIS A 226 5.00 -17.67 -19.99
CA HIS A 226 4.26 -16.70 -19.19
C HIS A 226 5.09 -15.49 -18.70
N ARG A 227 6.35 -15.33 -19.13
CA ARG A 227 7.25 -14.29 -18.60
C ARG A 227 7.86 -13.31 -19.60
N ARG A 228 7.77 -13.53 -20.92
CA ARG A 228 8.17 -12.45 -21.83
C ARG A 228 7.32 -11.22 -21.52
N PRO A 229 7.89 -10.03 -21.28
CA PRO A 229 7.11 -8.81 -21.21
C PRO A 229 6.24 -8.73 -22.46
N LEU A 230 4.95 -8.42 -22.31
CA LEU A 230 4.12 -8.18 -23.48
C LEU A 230 4.73 -7.01 -24.24
N SER A 231 4.95 -7.20 -25.54
CA SER A 231 5.42 -6.12 -26.38
C SER A 231 4.32 -5.08 -26.54
N ALA A 232 4.69 -3.87 -26.97
CA ALA A 232 3.69 -2.85 -27.35
C ALA A 232 2.74 -3.37 -28.45
N LYS A 233 3.22 -4.25 -29.34
CA LYS A 233 2.40 -4.91 -30.37
C LYS A 233 1.36 -5.85 -29.75
N ASP A 234 1.73 -6.61 -28.72
CA ASP A 234 0.80 -7.49 -28.02
C ASP A 234 -0.27 -6.70 -27.25
N GLU A 235 0.13 -5.61 -26.57
CA GLU A 235 -0.84 -4.73 -25.88
C GLU A 235 -1.85 -4.13 -26.86
N ALA A 236 -1.38 -3.66 -28.04
CA ALA A 236 -2.24 -3.14 -29.09
C ALA A 236 -3.17 -4.22 -29.67
N GLN A 237 -2.68 -5.44 -29.87
CA GLN A 237 -3.48 -6.57 -30.37
C GLN A 237 -4.56 -6.99 -29.35
N ILE A 238 -4.22 -7.04 -28.06
CA ILE A 238 -5.19 -7.31 -26.98
C ILE A 238 -6.32 -6.29 -27.03
N TYR A 239 -5.98 -5.01 -27.18
CA TYR A 239 -6.98 -3.95 -27.23
C TYR A 239 -7.87 -4.02 -28.47
N ARG A 240 -7.28 -4.31 -29.64
CA ARG A 240 -8.03 -4.50 -30.89
C ARG A 240 -9.05 -5.64 -30.78
N LEU A 241 -8.63 -6.80 -30.27
CA LEU A 241 -9.50 -7.95 -30.07
C LEU A 241 -10.60 -7.67 -29.03
N TYR A 242 -10.30 -6.90 -27.99
CA TYR A 242 -11.31 -6.43 -27.05
C TYR A 242 -12.36 -5.54 -27.73
N GLY A 243 -11.95 -4.64 -28.64
CA GLY A 243 -12.88 -3.84 -29.46
C GLY A 243 -13.78 -4.70 -30.36
N GLN A 244 -13.31 -5.87 -30.79
CA GLN A 244 -14.09 -6.88 -31.54
C GLN A 244 -14.98 -7.75 -30.63
N LYS A 245 -15.12 -7.39 -29.34
CA LYS A 245 -15.95 -8.09 -28.34
C LYS A 245 -15.50 -9.53 -28.01
N VAL A 246 -14.22 -9.87 -28.23
CA VAL A 246 -13.64 -11.15 -27.79
C VAL A 246 -13.68 -11.23 -26.26
N ARG A 247 -14.04 -12.40 -25.71
CA ARG A 247 -14.21 -12.56 -24.25
C ARG A 247 -12.87 -12.45 -23.53
N ILE A 248 -12.87 -11.80 -22.36
CA ILE A 248 -11.63 -11.61 -21.55
C ILE A 248 -10.97 -12.94 -21.17
N GLY A 249 -11.76 -14.01 -20.95
CA GLY A 249 -11.24 -15.35 -20.69
C GLY A 249 -10.42 -15.92 -21.85
N GLU A 250 -10.89 -15.71 -23.08
CA GLU A 250 -10.21 -16.15 -24.30
C GLU A 250 -8.93 -15.34 -24.54
N LEU A 251 -8.96 -14.02 -24.30
CA LEU A 251 -7.76 -13.18 -24.35
C LEU A 251 -6.72 -13.61 -23.32
N ALA A 252 -7.16 -13.93 -22.10
CA ALA A 252 -6.28 -14.42 -21.04
C ALA A 252 -5.59 -15.73 -21.43
N ALA A 253 -6.34 -16.68 -22.01
CA ALA A 253 -5.79 -17.94 -22.49
C ALA A 253 -4.83 -17.73 -23.67
N ARG A 254 -5.28 -17.01 -24.72
CA ARG A 254 -4.51 -16.77 -25.96
C ARG A 254 -3.16 -16.11 -25.72
N PHE A 255 -3.09 -15.14 -24.80
CA PHE A 255 -1.85 -14.43 -24.50
C PHE A 255 -1.09 -15.01 -23.29
N GLY A 256 -1.58 -16.10 -22.69
CA GLY A 256 -0.96 -16.70 -21.49
C GLY A 256 -0.88 -15.73 -20.32
N ARG A 257 -1.95 -14.97 -20.05
CA ARG A 257 -2.00 -13.94 -18.99
C ARG A 257 -3.15 -14.17 -18.02
N SER A 258 -3.01 -13.58 -16.83
CA SER A 258 -4.14 -13.49 -15.91
C SER A 258 -5.20 -12.54 -16.44
N ARG A 259 -6.47 -12.77 -16.10
CA ARG A 259 -7.59 -11.86 -16.40
C ARG A 259 -7.31 -10.44 -15.90
N SER A 260 -6.73 -10.31 -14.71
CA SER A 260 -6.34 -9.01 -14.11
C SER A 260 -5.29 -8.28 -14.95
N THR A 261 -4.33 -9.00 -15.52
CA THR A 261 -3.32 -8.42 -16.43
C THR A 261 -3.99 -7.90 -17.70
N ILE A 262 -4.91 -8.67 -18.29
CA ILE A 262 -5.68 -8.26 -19.48
C ILE A 262 -6.49 -7.00 -19.18
N TYR A 263 -7.27 -6.98 -18.08
CA TYR A 263 -8.02 -5.79 -17.66
C TYR A 263 -7.13 -4.56 -17.47
N ARG A 264 -5.94 -4.74 -16.88
CA ARG A 264 -4.99 -3.65 -16.66
C ARG A 264 -4.49 -3.06 -17.98
N ILE A 265 -4.18 -3.90 -18.97
CA ILE A 265 -3.74 -3.46 -20.30
C ILE A 265 -4.86 -2.70 -20.99
N ILE A 266 -6.08 -3.27 -21.01
CA ILE A 266 -7.26 -2.64 -21.60
C ILE A 266 -7.53 -1.28 -20.96
N ASN A 267 -7.55 -1.19 -19.63
CA ASN A 267 -7.80 0.07 -18.94
C ASN A 267 -6.69 1.12 -19.18
N ARG A 268 -5.43 0.69 -19.31
CA ARG A 268 -4.32 1.60 -19.65
C ARG A 268 -4.49 2.18 -21.06
N GLN A 269 -4.89 1.35 -22.02
CA GLN A 269 -5.15 1.81 -23.38
C GLN A 269 -6.36 2.73 -23.45
N ARG A 270 -7.49 2.36 -22.81
CA ARG A 270 -8.68 3.23 -22.68
C ARG A 270 -8.35 4.57 -22.06
N ALA A 271 -7.51 4.59 -21.02
CA ALA A 271 -7.05 5.83 -20.40
C ALA A 271 -6.22 6.67 -21.37
N ARG A 272 -5.30 6.05 -22.14
CA ARG A 272 -4.53 6.76 -23.17
C ARG A 272 -5.44 7.36 -24.25
N ASP A 273 -6.42 6.61 -24.74
CA ASP A 273 -7.37 7.08 -25.75
C ASP A 273 -8.21 8.26 -25.23
N LEU A 274 -8.74 8.17 -23.99
CA LEU A 274 -9.54 9.24 -23.38
C LEU A 274 -8.73 10.50 -23.08
N LEU A 275 -7.47 10.35 -22.62
CA LEU A 275 -6.58 11.48 -22.35
C LEU A 275 -6.12 12.16 -23.64
N GLY A 276 -5.94 11.40 -24.73
CA GLY A 276 -5.57 11.94 -26.04
C GLY A 276 -6.74 12.59 -26.80
N ARG A 277 -7.99 12.31 -26.42
CA ARG A 277 -9.18 12.87 -27.09
C ARG A 277 -9.37 14.35 -26.73
N LYS A 278 -9.44 15.23 -27.74
CA LYS A 278 -9.84 16.64 -27.55
C LYS A 278 -11.35 16.71 -27.28
N ILE A 279 -11.73 17.15 -26.08
CA ILE A 279 -13.11 17.38 -25.68
C ILE A 279 -13.30 18.89 -25.57
N THR A 280 -13.99 19.49 -26.53
CA THR A 280 -14.32 20.92 -26.53
C THR A 280 -15.76 21.11 -26.08
N TYR A 281 -16.04 22.02 -25.16
CA TYR A 281 -17.39 22.40 -24.76
C TYR A 281 -17.45 23.92 -24.64
N ILE A 282 -18.66 24.48 -24.66
CA ILE A 282 -18.90 25.89 -24.40
C ILE A 282 -19.14 26.04 -22.90
N ASP A 283 -18.33 26.87 -22.25
CA ASP A 283 -18.43 27.10 -20.80
C ASP A 283 -19.68 27.90 -20.44
N SER A 284 -20.22 27.66 -19.24
CA SER A 284 -21.42 28.31 -18.73
C SER A 284 -21.43 28.24 -17.20
N ASP A 285 -21.65 29.39 -16.55
CA ASP A 285 -21.74 29.50 -15.08
C ASP A 285 -22.81 28.59 -14.49
N GLU A 286 -23.84 28.29 -15.28
CA GLU A 286 -24.92 27.38 -14.91
C GLU A 286 -24.45 25.96 -14.59
N PHE A 287 -23.31 25.53 -15.12
CA PHE A 287 -22.76 24.19 -14.88
C PHE A 287 -22.18 24.02 -13.47
N LEU A 288 -21.94 25.14 -12.78
CA LEU A 288 -21.34 25.19 -11.44
C LEU A 288 -22.38 25.11 -10.31
N VAL A 289 -23.67 25.23 -10.64
CA VAL A 289 -24.76 25.19 -9.65
C VAL A 289 -24.98 23.75 -9.18
N ASP A 290 -25.23 23.55 -7.88
CA ASP A 290 -25.34 22.23 -7.25
C ASP A 290 -26.42 21.33 -7.89
N ASP A 291 -27.53 21.93 -8.34
CA ASP A 291 -28.66 21.24 -8.97
C ASP A 291 -28.49 21.04 -10.50
N ALA A 292 -27.42 21.57 -11.09
CA ALA A 292 -27.23 21.61 -12.55
C ALA A 292 -27.28 20.21 -13.16
N ARG A 293 -26.77 19.22 -12.44
CA ARG A 293 -26.76 17.84 -12.92
C ARG A 293 -28.16 17.28 -13.09
N GLU A 294 -29.01 17.52 -12.10
CA GLU A 294 -30.39 17.03 -12.08
C GLU A 294 -31.19 17.78 -13.13
N ARG A 295 -31.13 19.12 -13.11
CA ARG A 295 -31.88 20.01 -14.01
C ARG A 295 -31.50 19.87 -15.49
N ILE A 296 -30.22 19.63 -15.82
CA ILE A 296 -29.74 19.58 -17.22
C ILE A 296 -29.80 18.16 -17.80
N LEU A 297 -29.56 17.13 -17.00
CA LEU A 297 -29.54 15.74 -17.47
C LEU A 297 -30.90 15.05 -17.38
N GLU A 298 -31.90 15.69 -16.76
CA GLU A 298 -33.27 15.20 -16.79
C GLU A 298 -33.68 14.89 -18.25
N PRO A 299 -34.31 13.74 -18.52
CA PRO A 299 -34.78 13.43 -19.85
C PRO A 299 -35.71 14.58 -20.28
N PRO A 300 -35.46 15.24 -21.44
CA PRO A 300 -36.42 16.20 -21.94
C PRO A 300 -37.76 15.47 -22.09
N ALA A 301 -38.86 16.15 -21.76
CA ALA A 301 -40.20 15.66 -22.09
C ALA A 301 -40.20 15.15 -23.54
N PRO A 302 -40.90 14.05 -23.85
CA PRO A 302 -40.86 13.44 -25.18
C PRO A 302 -41.04 14.55 -26.21
N VAL A 303 -39.99 14.74 -27.02
CA VAL A 303 -39.88 15.81 -28.01
C VAL A 303 -41.20 15.84 -28.77
N ARG A 304 -41.97 16.91 -28.57
CA ARG A 304 -43.22 17.07 -29.31
C ARG A 304 -42.79 17.63 -30.65
N THR A 305 -42.31 16.74 -31.52
CA THR A 305 -42.13 17.02 -32.94
C THR A 305 -43.38 17.76 -33.38
N GLY A 306 -43.22 19.01 -33.82
CA GLY A 306 -44.34 19.89 -34.14
C GLY A 306 -45.34 19.11 -34.99
N ALA A 307 -46.61 19.13 -34.59
CA ALA A 307 -47.71 18.38 -35.17
C ALA A 307 -47.51 18.17 -36.69
N GLY A 308 -47.10 16.96 -37.09
CA GLY A 308 -46.98 16.54 -38.48
C GLY A 308 -45.63 16.77 -39.20
N GLU A 309 -44.67 17.55 -38.69
CA GLU A 309 -43.50 17.98 -39.49
C GLU A 309 -42.11 17.49 -39.03
N GLY A 310 -41.96 16.80 -37.89
CA GLY A 310 -40.71 16.09 -37.58
C GLY A 310 -39.45 16.94 -37.28
N TRP A 311 -39.58 18.27 -37.16
CA TRP A 311 -38.53 19.21 -36.74
C TRP A 311 -38.55 19.51 -35.23
N LEU A 312 -37.39 19.90 -34.69
CA LEU A 312 -37.26 20.45 -33.33
C LEU A 312 -37.69 21.92 -33.30
N ARG A 313 -38.33 22.35 -32.21
CA ARG A 313 -38.54 23.78 -31.94
C ARG A 313 -37.24 24.40 -31.40
N ARG A 314 -37.08 25.71 -31.57
CA ARG A 314 -35.92 26.47 -31.03
C ARG A 314 -35.67 26.18 -29.54
N ASP A 315 -36.72 26.12 -28.74
CA ASP A 315 -36.60 25.84 -27.30
C ASP A 315 -36.10 24.40 -27.02
N GLU A 316 -36.53 23.43 -27.82
CA GLU A 316 -36.09 22.02 -27.72
C GLU A 316 -34.63 21.87 -28.16
N GLU A 317 -34.22 22.57 -29.22
CA GLU A 317 -32.82 22.61 -29.67
C GLU A 317 -31.90 23.19 -28.60
N VAL A 318 -32.30 24.30 -27.95
CA VAL A 318 -31.53 24.92 -26.87
C VAL A 318 -31.35 23.95 -25.70
N VAL A 319 -32.41 23.24 -25.29
CA VAL A 319 -32.34 22.23 -24.21
C VAL A 319 -31.39 21.10 -24.58
N LEU A 320 -31.48 20.55 -25.79
CA LEU A 320 -30.61 19.47 -26.26
C LEU A 320 -29.15 19.93 -26.40
N PHE A 321 -28.90 21.13 -26.94
CA PHE A 321 -27.57 21.69 -27.08
C PHE A 321 -26.92 21.98 -25.71
N ARG A 322 -27.71 22.47 -24.76
CA ARG A 322 -27.29 22.66 -23.36
C ARG A 322 -26.90 21.33 -22.73
N ARG A 323 -27.75 20.30 -22.86
CA ARG A 323 -27.45 18.94 -22.37
C ARG A 323 -26.20 18.36 -23.01
N TYR A 324 -26.04 18.52 -24.32
CA TYR A 324 -24.86 18.11 -25.08
C TYR A 324 -23.57 18.73 -24.52
N ASN A 325 -23.56 20.05 -24.31
CA ASN A 325 -22.40 20.74 -23.76
C ASN A 325 -22.11 20.33 -22.32
N TYR A 326 -23.14 20.19 -21.49
CA TYR A 326 -22.97 19.79 -20.09
C TYR A 326 -22.41 18.37 -19.94
N LEU A 327 -22.83 17.41 -20.78
CA LEU A 327 -22.24 16.07 -20.83
C LEU A 327 -20.75 16.11 -21.18
N LYS A 328 -20.33 17.00 -22.09
CA LYS A 328 -18.91 17.19 -22.45
C LYS A 328 -18.12 17.87 -21.33
N TYR A 329 -18.73 18.81 -20.60
CA TYR A 329 -18.17 19.42 -19.39
C TYR A 329 -17.91 18.36 -18.32
N LEU A 330 -18.90 17.53 -17.99
CA LEU A 330 -18.76 16.42 -17.03
C LEU A 330 -17.69 15.41 -17.45
N ALA A 331 -17.64 15.05 -18.73
CA ALA A 331 -16.59 14.20 -19.29
C ALA A 331 -15.21 14.84 -19.10
N CYS A 332 -15.08 16.16 -19.28
CA CYS A 332 -13.82 16.88 -19.10
C CYS A 332 -13.36 16.86 -17.64
N ILE A 333 -14.26 17.14 -16.69
CA ILE A 333 -13.94 17.09 -15.25
C ILE A 333 -13.53 15.69 -14.82
N GLU A 334 -14.29 14.66 -15.18
CA GLU A 334 -13.92 13.29 -14.79
C GLU A 334 -12.64 12.83 -15.48
N ARG A 335 -12.34 13.33 -16.69
CA ARG A 335 -11.06 13.08 -17.39
C ARG A 335 -9.86 13.66 -16.64
N THR A 336 -9.94 14.85 -16.03
CA THR A 336 -8.81 15.41 -15.25
C THR A 336 -8.45 14.54 -14.05
N ARG A 337 -9.42 13.76 -13.56
CA ARG A 337 -9.25 12.87 -12.41
C ARG A 337 -8.76 11.46 -12.81
N ILE A 338 -8.42 11.21 -14.08
CA ILE A 338 -7.85 9.93 -14.53
C ILE A 338 -6.37 9.85 -14.15
N ASN A 339 -6.02 8.86 -13.34
CA ASN A 339 -4.62 8.51 -13.10
C ASN A 339 -4.08 7.62 -14.25
N ALA A 340 -3.16 8.15 -15.06
CA ALA A 340 -2.58 7.44 -16.21
C ALA A 340 -1.78 6.18 -15.81
N ALA A 341 -1.12 6.19 -14.65
CA ALA A 341 -0.34 5.04 -14.18
C ALA A 341 -1.21 3.90 -13.62
N ARG A 342 -2.33 4.26 -12.98
CA ARG A 342 -3.28 3.30 -12.37
C ARG A 342 -4.73 3.72 -12.65
N PRO A 343 -5.23 3.49 -13.88
CA PRO A 343 -6.54 3.95 -14.26
C PRO A 343 -7.67 3.14 -13.60
N SER A 344 -8.69 3.84 -13.10
CA SER A 344 -9.87 3.24 -12.49
C SER A 344 -10.89 2.86 -13.56
N SER A 345 -11.24 1.57 -13.63
CA SER A 345 -12.22 1.05 -14.60
C SER A 345 -13.59 1.72 -14.47
N ARG A 346 -14.01 2.06 -13.24
CA ARG A 346 -15.28 2.76 -12.99
C ARG A 346 -15.27 4.17 -13.58
N ARG A 347 -14.18 4.91 -13.39
CA ARG A 347 -14.04 6.28 -13.90
C ARG A 347 -13.94 6.32 -15.43
N LEU A 348 -13.16 5.41 -16.03
CA LEU A 348 -13.10 5.31 -17.49
C LEU A 348 -14.47 5.06 -18.12
N ARG A 349 -15.26 4.14 -17.53
CA ARG A 349 -16.65 3.89 -17.97
C ARG A 349 -17.52 5.13 -17.85
N LEU A 350 -17.39 5.89 -16.76
CA LEU A 350 -18.20 7.08 -16.53
C LEU A 350 -17.92 8.16 -17.60
N VAL A 351 -16.64 8.42 -17.91
CA VAL A 351 -16.27 9.36 -18.98
C VAL A 351 -16.79 8.88 -20.34
N GLU A 352 -16.63 7.59 -20.65
CA GLU A 352 -17.16 7.01 -21.89
C GLU A 352 -18.69 7.10 -21.98
N GLN A 353 -19.40 6.92 -20.87
CA GLN A 353 -20.86 7.06 -20.82
C GLN A 353 -21.29 8.50 -21.14
N TYR A 354 -20.66 9.50 -20.52
CA TYR A 354 -20.96 10.90 -20.82
C TYR A 354 -20.69 11.25 -22.29
N LEU A 355 -19.57 10.78 -22.85
CA LEU A 355 -19.25 11.01 -24.26
C LEU A 355 -20.22 10.28 -25.20
N ALA A 356 -20.59 9.04 -24.89
CA ALA A 356 -21.54 8.27 -25.69
C ALA A 356 -22.95 8.90 -25.65
N GLU A 357 -23.37 9.43 -24.50
CA GLU A 357 -24.62 10.18 -24.37
C GLU A 357 -24.56 11.50 -25.15
N ALA A 358 -23.46 12.25 -25.07
CA ALA A 358 -23.28 13.47 -25.86
C ALA A 358 -23.36 13.17 -27.36
N GLU A 359 -22.73 12.10 -27.83
CA GLU A 359 -22.83 11.66 -29.23
C GLU A 359 -24.26 11.26 -29.64
N ARG A 360 -25.06 10.68 -28.73
CA ARG A 360 -26.49 10.41 -28.99
C ARG A 360 -27.28 11.70 -29.15
N VAL A 361 -27.09 12.67 -28.25
CA VAL A 361 -27.77 13.97 -28.32
C VAL A 361 -27.38 14.72 -29.59
N GLN A 362 -26.09 14.74 -29.94
CA GLN A 362 -25.59 15.36 -31.17
C GLN A 362 -26.18 14.73 -32.43
N ARG A 363 -26.27 13.39 -32.49
CA ARG A 363 -26.91 12.71 -33.62
C ARG A 363 -28.39 13.09 -33.74
N GLY A 364 -29.12 13.15 -32.63
CA GLY A 364 -30.51 13.59 -32.63
C GLY A 364 -30.70 15.01 -33.15
N LEU A 365 -29.82 15.94 -32.72
CA LEU A 365 -29.79 17.32 -33.22
C LEU A 365 -29.52 17.38 -34.73
N ILE A 366 -28.50 16.66 -35.21
CA ILE A 366 -28.15 16.62 -36.64
C ILE A 366 -29.28 16.03 -37.47
N GLU A 367 -29.89 14.93 -37.01
CA GLU A 367 -30.99 14.28 -37.74
C GLU A 367 -32.22 15.18 -37.84
N ALA A 368 -32.60 15.85 -36.76
CA ALA A 368 -33.71 16.81 -36.78
C ALA A 368 -33.43 17.99 -37.72
N ASN A 369 -32.23 18.57 -37.67
CA ASN A 369 -31.88 19.74 -38.48
C ASN A 369 -31.74 19.39 -39.96
N LEU A 370 -31.13 18.24 -40.30
CA LEU A 370 -31.00 17.78 -41.69
C LEU A 370 -32.36 17.63 -42.35
N ARG A 371 -33.29 17.00 -41.64
CA ARG A 371 -34.61 16.81 -42.19
C ARG A 371 -35.31 18.19 -42.40
N LEU A 372 -35.10 19.18 -41.52
CA LEU A 372 -35.66 20.55 -41.67
C LEU A 372 -35.17 21.20 -42.95
N VAL A 373 -33.86 21.10 -43.20
CA VAL A 373 -33.23 21.58 -44.43
C VAL A 373 -33.84 20.89 -45.65
N VAL A 374 -34.04 19.57 -45.62
CA VAL A 374 -34.68 18.82 -46.72
C VAL A 374 -36.11 19.30 -46.97
N SER A 375 -36.89 19.62 -45.94
CA SER A 375 -38.25 20.15 -46.11
C SER A 375 -38.30 21.56 -46.65
N ILE A 376 -37.41 22.44 -46.19
CA ILE A 376 -37.27 23.80 -46.72
C ILE A 376 -36.83 23.73 -48.20
N ALA A 377 -35.81 22.94 -48.52
CA ALA A 377 -35.36 22.71 -49.89
C ALA A 377 -36.47 22.12 -50.77
N GLY A 378 -37.28 21.19 -50.26
CA GLY A 378 -38.43 20.63 -50.95
C GLY A 378 -39.54 21.67 -51.24
N LYS A 379 -39.81 22.60 -50.31
CA LYS A 379 -40.75 23.72 -50.52
C LYS A 379 -40.22 24.71 -51.56
N HIS A 380 -38.92 24.98 -51.60
CA HIS A 380 -38.31 25.87 -52.61
C HIS A 380 -38.16 25.24 -54.00
N LEU A 381 -37.99 23.91 -54.08
CA LEU A 381 -38.05 23.15 -55.35
C LEU A 381 -39.40 23.26 -56.04
N GLN A 382 -40.50 23.26 -55.28
CA GLN A 382 -41.85 23.51 -55.83
C GLN A 382 -42.01 24.93 -56.39
N THR A 383 -41.08 25.84 -56.07
CA THR A 383 -41.06 27.24 -56.52
C THR A 383 -40.04 27.49 -57.64
N GLY A 384 -39.42 26.44 -58.19
CA GLY A 384 -38.60 26.50 -59.41
C GLY A 384 -37.08 26.69 -59.24
N ALA A 385 -36.52 26.51 -58.04
CA ALA A 385 -35.06 26.58 -57.81
C ALA A 385 -34.44 25.19 -57.53
N THR A 386 -33.22 24.96 -58.00
CA THR A 386 -32.50 23.66 -57.92
C THR A 386 -31.85 23.43 -56.54
N VAL A 387 -31.95 22.21 -56.00
CA VAL A 387 -31.44 21.81 -54.65
C VAL A 387 -29.96 22.14 -54.42
N ALA A 388 -29.14 22.06 -55.47
CA ALA A 388 -27.69 22.24 -55.38
C ALA A 388 -27.30 23.67 -54.97
N ASP A 389 -28.11 24.67 -55.32
CA ASP A 389 -27.79 26.08 -55.08
C ASP A 389 -28.04 26.46 -53.60
N LEU A 390 -29.05 25.86 -52.96
CA LEU A 390 -29.44 26.16 -51.57
C LEU A 390 -28.54 25.49 -50.51
N VAL A 391 -27.84 24.41 -50.87
CA VAL A 391 -26.93 23.70 -49.95
C VAL A 391 -25.54 24.38 -49.89
N SER A 392 -25.21 25.24 -50.86
CA SER A 392 -23.90 25.91 -50.94
C SER A 392 -23.79 27.20 -50.12
N GLU A 393 -24.90 27.84 -49.73
CA GLU A 393 -24.89 29.11 -48.97
C GLU A 393 -24.84 28.93 -47.44
N GLY A 394 -25.01 27.70 -46.95
CA GLY A 394 -25.14 27.39 -45.51
C GLY A 394 -23.96 26.69 -44.84
N ASN A 395 -22.79 26.59 -45.48
CA ASN A 395 -21.58 25.97 -44.92
C ASN A 395 -20.55 26.99 -44.43
#